data_AF-A0A2M7Q0Y6-F1
#
_entry.id   AF-A0A2M7Q0Y6-F1
#
_cell.length_a   1.000
_cell.length_b   1.000
_cell.length_c   1.000
_cell.angle_alpha   90.00
_cell.angle_beta   90.00
_cell.angle_gamma   90.00
#
_symmetry.space_group_name_H-M   'P 1'
#
loop_
_entity.id
_entity.type
_entity.pdbx_description
1 polymer ?
#
loop_
_entity_poly.entity_id
_entity_poly.type
_entity_poly.pdbx_seq_one_letter_code
_entity_poly.pdbx_strand_id
1 'polypeptide(L)'
;MLAIFSIRRTAEVLRINRMLAIKNSELESAMNEIKVLKGILPICSYCKRIKDPEDESWKQIESYIDDHSEAQFSHSICPDCYNIPLRELEDFKTD
;
A
#
# COMPACT_ATOMS: atom_id res chain seq x y z
N MET A 1 23.35 -47.89 -18.17
CA MET A 1 23.49 -47.33 -16.80
C MET A 1 23.52 -45.79 -16.81
N LEU A 2 24.41 -45.14 -17.58
CA LEU A 2 24.52 -43.66 -17.65
C LEU A 2 23.26 -42.93 -18.15
N ALA A 3 22.57 -43.46 -19.18
CA ALA A 3 21.34 -42.85 -19.72
C ALA A 3 20.16 -42.87 -18.73
N ILE A 4 20.06 -43.88 -17.86
CA ILE A 4 18.99 -43.96 -16.84
C ILE A 4 19.24 -42.92 -15.75
N PHE A 5 20.50 -42.71 -15.36
CA PHE A 5 20.87 -41.65 -14.42
C PHE A 5 20.63 -40.25 -14.99
N SER A 6 20.92 -40.00 -16.27
CA SER A 6 20.66 -38.70 -16.91
C SER A 6 19.16 -38.42 -17.04
N ILE A 7 18.36 -39.41 -17.49
CA ILE A 7 16.90 -39.30 -17.59
C ILE A 7 16.26 -39.02 -16.22
N ARG A 8 16.70 -39.74 -15.18
CA ARG A 8 16.20 -39.58 -13.82
C ARG A 8 16.53 -38.20 -13.25
N ARG A 9 17.75 -37.68 -13.46
CA ARG A 9 18.12 -36.30 -13.09
C ARG A 9 17.30 -35.26 -13.84
N THR A 10 17.11 -35.41 -15.15
CA THR A 10 16.31 -34.44 -15.92
C THR A 10 14.85 -34.43 -15.49
N ALA A 11 14.28 -35.60 -15.17
CA ALA A 11 12.91 -35.69 -14.68
C ALA A 11 12.74 -35.02 -13.30
N GLU A 12 13.74 -35.14 -12.43
CA GLU A 12 13.76 -34.50 -11.12
C GLU A 12 13.87 -32.98 -11.22
N VAL A 13 14.75 -32.46 -12.07
CA VAL A 13 14.87 -31.02 -12.34
C VAL A 13 13.55 -30.46 -12.90
N LEU A 14 12.91 -31.17 -13.84
CA LEU A 14 11.64 -30.72 -14.41
C LEU A 14 10.49 -30.72 -13.38
N ARG A 15 10.54 -31.66 -12.43
CA ARG A 15 9.59 -31.73 -11.32
C ARG A 15 9.79 -30.54 -10.37
N ILE A 16 11.03 -30.26 -9.99
CA ILE A 16 11.37 -29.16 -9.09
C ILE A 16 11.00 -27.80 -9.72
N ASN A 17 11.33 -27.59 -11.00
CA ASN A 17 10.96 -26.35 -11.70
C ASN A 17 9.43 -26.15 -11.75
N ARG A 18 8.66 -27.22 -11.93
CA ARG A 18 7.19 -27.14 -11.86
C ARG A 18 6.69 -26.77 -10.47
N MET A 19 7.24 -27.40 -9.43
CA MET A 19 6.88 -27.05 -8.04
C MET A 19 7.23 -25.60 -7.72
N LEU A 20 8.40 -25.14 -8.19
CA LEU A 20 8.82 -23.75 -8.01
C LEU A 20 7.88 -22.78 -8.71
N ALA A 21 7.47 -23.07 -9.94
CA ALA A 21 6.51 -22.25 -10.67
C ALA A 21 5.14 -22.17 -9.96
N ILE A 22 4.66 -23.29 -9.43
CA ILE A 22 3.41 -23.33 -8.63
C ILE A 22 3.57 -22.48 -7.36
N LYS A 23 4.68 -22.65 -6.63
CA LYS A 23 4.94 -21.88 -5.40
C LYS A 23 5.10 -20.38 -5.66
N ASN A 24 5.72 -19.98 -6.78
CA ASN A 24 5.78 -18.58 -7.17
C ASN A 24 4.40 -18.02 -7.47
N SER A 25 3.55 -18.76 -8.21
CA SER A 25 2.18 -18.32 -8.48
C SER A 25 1.35 -18.20 -7.20
N GLU A 26 1.47 -19.15 -6.26
CA GLU A 26 0.80 -19.09 -4.96
C GLU A 26 1.27 -17.86 -4.15
N LEU A 27 2.58 -17.56 -4.19
CA LEU A 27 3.15 -16.40 -3.53
C LEU A 27 2.64 -15.10 -4.14
N GLU A 28 2.61 -14.99 -5.47
CA GLU A 28 2.07 -13.83 -6.18
C GLU A 28 0.59 -13.60 -5.88
N SER A 29 -0.22 -14.68 -5.84
CA SER A 29 -1.63 -14.60 -5.45
C SER A 29 -1.80 -14.13 -4.00
N ALA A 30 -1.06 -14.70 -3.05
CA ALA A 30 -1.12 -14.29 -1.64
C ALA A 30 -0.65 -12.84 -1.44
N MET A 31 0.39 -12.39 -2.17
CA MET A 31 0.85 -11.00 -2.15
C MET A 31 -0.21 -10.04 -2.71
N ASN A 32 -0.94 -10.44 -3.75
CA ASN A 32 -2.05 -9.66 -4.28
C ASN A 32 -3.24 -9.62 -3.32
N GLU A 33 -3.53 -10.69 -2.58
CA GLU A 33 -4.57 -10.73 -1.57
C GLU A 33 -4.26 -9.83 -0.36
N ILE A 34 -3.00 -9.78 0.08
CA ILE A 34 -2.53 -8.85 1.12
C ILE A 34 -2.71 -7.38 0.71
N LYS A 35 -2.52 -7.05 -0.59
CA LYS A 35 -2.82 -5.69 -1.09
C LYS A 35 -4.29 -5.32 -0.93
N VAL A 36 -5.20 -6.31 -0.99
CA VAL A 36 -6.66 -6.09 -0.89
C VAL A 36 -7.14 -6.06 0.57
N LEU A 37 -6.48 -6.73 1.50
CA LEU A 37 -6.81 -6.74 2.94
C LEU A 37 -6.37 -5.48 3.72
N LYS A 38 -5.70 -4.52 3.07
CA LYS A 38 -5.41 -3.17 3.61
C LYS A 38 -6.58 -2.17 3.48
N GLY A 39 -7.78 -2.63 3.10
CA GLY A 39 -8.87 -1.74 2.66
C GLY A 39 -9.58 -0.92 3.76
N ILE A 40 -9.51 -1.33 5.03
CA ILE A 40 -10.20 -0.62 6.12
C ILE A 40 -9.16 -0.02 7.07
N LEU A 41 -8.94 1.29 6.94
CA LEU A 41 -8.08 2.04 7.85
C LEU A 41 -8.91 2.53 9.05
N PRO A 42 -8.53 2.18 10.29
CA PRO A 42 -9.21 2.69 11.48
C PRO A 42 -8.97 4.20 11.60
N ILE A 43 -10.01 5.00 11.38
CA ILE A 43 -9.96 6.46 11.52
C ILE A 43 -10.64 6.94 12.81
N CYS A 44 -10.12 8.01 13.39
CA CYS A 44 -10.78 8.69 14.50
C CYS A 44 -12.00 9.45 13.97
N SER A 45 -13.20 9.13 14.46
CA SER A 45 -14.42 9.81 14.03
C SER A 45 -14.42 11.32 14.29
N TYR A 46 -13.68 11.78 15.31
CA TYR A 46 -13.57 13.20 15.70
C TYR A 46 -12.54 13.96 14.87
N CYS A 47 -11.29 13.49 14.81
CA CYS A 47 -10.17 14.23 14.22
C CYS A 47 -9.67 13.66 12.88
N LYS A 48 -10.28 12.58 12.38
CA LYS A 48 -9.96 11.90 11.11
C LYS A 48 -8.54 11.33 10.96
N ARG A 49 -7.70 11.41 12.00
CA ARG A 49 -6.40 10.71 12.05
C ARG A 49 -6.56 9.20 11.90
N ILE A 50 -5.60 8.56 11.25
CA ILE A 50 -5.53 7.10 11.07
C ILE A 50 -4.77 6.49 12.24
N LYS A 51 -5.27 5.40 12.81
CA LYS A 51 -4.51 4.58 13.76
C LYS A 51 -3.56 3.68 12.97
N ASP A 52 -2.28 3.88 13.17
CA ASP A 52 -1.24 3.07 12.56
C ASP A 52 -1.23 1.67 13.23
N PRO A 53 -1.35 0.59 12.45
CA PRO A 53 -1.37 -0.76 13.00
C PRO A 53 0.01 -1.25 13.50
N GLU A 54 1.12 -0.61 13.10
CA GLU A 54 2.47 -1.03 13.46
C GLU A 54 2.92 -0.48 14.82
N ASP A 55 2.66 0.80 15.09
CA ASP A 55 3.14 1.52 16.28
C ASP A 55 2.01 2.03 17.20
N GLU A 56 0.75 1.73 16.85
CA GLU A 56 -0.47 2.19 17.53
C GLU A 56 -0.66 3.72 17.59
N SER A 57 0.16 4.49 16.90
CA SER A 57 0.09 5.95 16.88
C SER A 57 -1.10 6.47 16.05
N TRP A 58 -1.47 7.72 16.29
CA TRP A 58 -2.50 8.41 15.50
C TRP A 58 -1.83 9.41 14.56
N LYS A 59 -1.78 9.08 13.27
CA LYS A 59 -1.12 9.89 12.24
C LYS A 59 -2.12 10.69 11.42
N GLN A 60 -1.69 11.83 10.86
CA GLN A 60 -2.45 12.51 9.81
C GLN A 60 -2.57 11.59 8.58
N ILE A 61 -3.62 11.79 7.79
CA ILE A 61 -3.91 10.94 6.63
C ILE A 61 -2.77 11.01 5.62
N GLU A 62 -2.30 12.23 5.38
CA GLU A 62 -1.21 12.54 4.46
C GLU A 62 0.08 11.81 4.88
N SER A 63 0.46 11.92 6.15
CA SER A 63 1.65 11.21 6.69
C SER A 63 1.50 9.69 6.58
N TYR A 64 0.32 9.15 6.89
CA TYR A 64 0.10 7.71 6.79
C TYR A 64 0.22 7.22 5.34
N ILE A 65 -0.34 7.96 4.37
CA ILE A 65 -0.29 7.60 2.95
C ILE A 65 1.13 7.72 2.41
N ASP A 66 1.89 8.75 2.81
CA ASP A 66 3.29 8.95 2.43
C ASP A 66 4.18 7.81 2.97
N ASP A 67 3.97 7.40 4.25
CA ASP A 67 4.71 6.29 4.88
C ASP A 67 4.40 4.92 4.23
N HIS A 68 3.18 4.72 3.72
CA HIS A 68 2.66 3.40 3.33
C HIS A 68 2.38 3.22 1.84
N SER A 69 2.74 4.19 0.98
CA SER A 69 2.52 4.12 -0.47
C SER A 69 3.56 4.92 -1.26
N GLU A 70 3.52 4.81 -2.59
CA GLU A 70 4.34 5.64 -3.49
C GLU A 70 3.65 6.97 -3.87
N ALA A 71 2.51 7.30 -3.24
CA ALA A 71 1.75 8.50 -3.57
C ALA A 71 2.46 9.77 -3.07
N GLN A 72 2.42 10.83 -3.87
CA GLN A 72 2.93 12.15 -3.50
C GLN A 72 1.81 13.19 -3.53
N PHE A 73 1.81 14.10 -2.54
CA PHE A 73 0.82 15.18 -2.45
C PHE A 73 1.33 16.46 -3.12
N SER A 74 0.53 16.99 -4.05
CA SER A 74 0.69 18.35 -4.56
C SER A 74 -0.27 19.32 -3.87
N HIS A 75 0.14 20.56 -3.66
CA HIS A 75 -0.70 21.58 -3.05
C HIS A 75 -1.38 22.44 -4.13
N SER A 76 -2.70 22.33 -4.23
CA SER A 76 -3.54 23.17 -5.10
C SER A 76 -4.81 23.60 -4.37
N ILE A 77 -5.40 24.73 -4.78
CA ILE A 77 -6.67 25.22 -4.24
C ILE A 77 -7.75 24.89 -5.26
N CYS A 78 -8.80 24.17 -4.86
CA CYS A 78 -9.91 23.88 -5.77
C CYS A 78 -10.75 25.14 -6.04
N PRO A 79 -11.51 25.20 -7.16
CA PRO A 79 -12.36 26.36 -7.47
C PRO A 79 -13.36 26.71 -6.37
N ASP A 80 -13.88 25.72 -5.64
CA ASP A 80 -14.84 25.93 -4.56
C ASP A 80 -14.20 26.69 -3.38
N CYS A 81 -12.97 26.32 -3.00
CA CYS A 81 -12.20 27.02 -1.97
C CYS A 81 -11.73 28.40 -2.42
N TYR A 82 -11.47 28.59 -3.71
CA TYR A 82 -11.06 29.88 -4.25
C TYR A 82 -12.19 30.93 -4.22
N ASN A 83 -13.44 30.49 -4.41
CA ASN A 83 -14.61 31.37 -4.46
C ASN A 83 -15.22 31.69 -3.08
N ILE A 84 -14.52 31.35 -1.99
CA ILE A 84 -14.95 31.73 -0.63
C ILE A 84 -14.87 33.26 -0.52
N PRO A 85 -15.99 33.95 -0.22
CA PRO A 85 -15.98 35.40 -0.06
C PRO A 85 -14.99 35.79 1.04
N LEU A 86 -14.06 36.70 0.70
CA LEU A 86 -12.93 37.18 1.52
C LEU A 86 -13.33 37.89 2.85
N ARG A 87 -14.55 37.71 3.35
CA ARG A 87 -15.08 38.44 4.51
C ARG A 87 -14.50 38.01 5.86
N GLU A 88 -13.65 36.97 5.89
CA GLU A 88 -13.05 36.42 7.12
C GLU A 88 -11.50 36.39 7.06
N LEU A 89 -10.85 37.03 6.07
CA LEU A 89 -9.39 37.09 5.99
C LEU A 89 -8.78 38.38 6.59
N GLU A 90 -9.60 39.32 7.07
CA GLU A 90 -9.11 40.51 7.76
C GLU A 90 -8.58 40.21 9.18
N ASP A 91 -8.96 39.08 9.77
CA ASP A 91 -8.55 38.67 11.12
C ASP A 91 -7.19 37.96 11.18
N PHE A 92 -6.58 37.63 10.04
CA PHE A 92 -5.29 36.90 9.98
C PHE A 92 -4.05 37.81 9.95
N LYS A 93 -4.21 39.13 10.16
CA LYS A 93 -3.11 40.12 10.15
C LYS A 93 -2.76 40.74 11.50
N THR A 94 -3.23 40.19 12.60
CA THR A 94 -2.77 40.58 13.94
C THR A 94 -2.49 39.34 14.78
N ASP A 95 -1.27 38.83 14.65
CA ASP A 95 -0.33 38.54 15.75
C ASP A 95 1.07 38.21 15.19
#